data_AF-A0A087D9J0-F1
#
_entry.id   AF-A0A087D9J0-F1
#
_cell.length_a   1.000
_cell.length_b   1.000
_cell.length_c   1.000
_cell.angle_alpha   90.00
_cell.angle_beta   90.00
_cell.angle_gamma   90.00
#
_symmetry.space_group_name_H-M   'P 1'
#
loop_
_entity.id
_entity.type
_entity.pdbx_description
1 polymer ?
#
loop_
_entity_poly.entity_id
_entity_poly.type
_entity_poly.pdbx_seq_one_letter_code
_entity_poly.pdbx_strand_id
1 'polypeptide(L)'
;MHNHPYVSEAHEGKPWFEWIVLGVVVVITVIAACGYTMAATVLLSVTAMSTGLIRLVLREKSPWKVRSVAFDSFIGIALGIGLLITYFSFFGLFSSSFLH
;
A
#
# COMPACT_ATOMS: atom_id res chain seq x y z
N MET A 1 35.29 26.80 -16.10
CA MET A 1 34.65 25.47 -16.08
C MET A 1 33.58 25.48 -15.00
N HIS A 2 32.33 25.74 -15.38
CA HIS A 2 31.19 25.65 -14.46
C HIS A 2 30.82 24.17 -14.32
N ASN A 3 31.23 23.56 -13.22
CA ASN A 3 30.80 22.22 -12.86
C ASN A 3 29.33 22.30 -12.43
N HIS A 4 28.41 22.11 -13.38
CA HIS A 4 27.02 21.82 -13.04
C HIS A 4 27.04 20.52 -12.23
N PRO A 5 26.60 20.51 -10.96
CA PRO A 5 26.56 19.29 -10.18
C PRO A 5 25.68 18.30 -10.95
N TYR A 6 26.23 17.13 -11.25
CA TYR A 6 25.49 16.06 -11.91
C TYR A 6 24.44 15.56 -10.91
N VAL A 7 23.27 16.19 -10.97
CA VAL A 7 22.09 15.82 -10.20
C VAL A 7 21.61 14.48 -10.75
N SER A 8 21.58 13.47 -9.89
CA SER A 8 21.22 12.07 -10.18
C SER A 8 19.77 11.84 -10.64
N GLU A 9 19.07 12.87 -11.13
CA GLU A 9 17.70 12.79 -11.66
C GLU A 9 17.59 11.88 -12.90
N ALA A 10 18.70 11.66 -13.63
CA ALA A 10 18.71 10.74 -14.78
C ALA A 10 18.53 9.25 -14.41
N HIS A 11 18.66 8.90 -13.12
CA HIS A 11 18.40 7.54 -12.61
C HIS A 11 17.06 7.41 -11.87
N GLU A 12 16.23 8.46 -11.84
CA GLU A 12 14.83 8.32 -11.40
C GLU A 12 14.07 7.50 -12.45
N GLY A 13 14.10 6.18 -12.26
CA GLY A 13 13.38 5.23 -13.09
C GLY A 13 11.92 5.65 -13.28
N LYS A 14 11.39 5.40 -14.47
CA LYS A 14 10.00 5.72 -14.81
C LYS A 14 9.06 5.12 -13.73
N PRO A 15 8.09 5.89 -13.18
CA PRO A 15 7.29 5.50 -12.01
C PRO A 15 6.18 4.47 -12.35
N TRP A 16 6.46 3.51 -13.22
CA TRP A 16 5.49 2.55 -13.74
C TRP A 16 4.82 1.72 -12.64
N PHE A 17 5.56 1.42 -11.57
CA PHE A 17 5.00 0.71 -10.43
C PHE A 17 4.01 1.56 -9.62
N GLU A 18 4.24 2.87 -9.50
CA GLU A 18 3.29 3.78 -8.82
C GLU A 18 1.95 3.80 -9.55
N TRP A 19 1.97 3.82 -10.89
CA TRP A 19 0.77 3.77 -11.71
C TRP A 19 0.02 2.44 -11.63
N ILE A 20 0.74 1.32 -11.51
CA ILE A 20 0.11 0.01 -11.30
C ILE A 20 -0.61 -0.03 -9.95
N VAL A 21 0.05 0.40 -8.88
CA VAL A 21 -0.55 0.43 -7.54
C VAL A 21 -1.75 1.36 -7.51
N LEU A 22 -1.65 2.54 -8.14
CA LEU A 22 -2.76 3.47 -8.28
C LEU A 22 -3.95 2.80 -9.01
N GLY A 23 -3.70 2.10 -10.11
CA GLY A 23 -4.72 1.34 -10.83
C GLY A 23 -5.43 0.30 -9.95
N VAL A 24 -4.68 -0.45 -9.15
CA VAL A 24 -5.25 -1.44 -8.21
C VAL A 24 -6.13 -0.76 -7.16
N VAL A 25 -5.69 0.35 -6.56
CA VAL A 25 -6.47 1.09 -5.56
C VAL A 25 -7.77 1.64 -6.13
N VAL A 26 -7.75 2.13 -7.37
CA VAL A 26 -8.96 2.59 -8.07
C VAL A 26 -9.96 1.44 -8.24
N VAL A 27 -9.50 0.27 -8.70
CA VAL A 27 -10.37 -0.91 -8.84
C VAL A 27 -10.99 -1.32 -7.50
N ILE A 28 -10.20 -1.33 -6.42
CA ILE A 28 -10.69 -1.64 -5.08
C ILE A 28 -11.76 -0.64 -4.62
N THR A 29 -11.57 0.65 -4.94
CA THR A 29 -12.52 1.70 -4.59
C THR A 29 -13.84 1.54 -5.34
N VAL A 30 -13.80 1.15 -6.62
CA VAL A 30 -15.01 0.83 -7.39
C VAL A 30 -15.74 -0.37 -6.79
N ILE A 31 -15.02 -1.43 -6.40
CA ILE A 31 -15.60 -2.61 -5.73
C ILE A 31 -16.28 -2.21 -4.41
N ALA A 32 -15.65 -1.32 -3.63
CA ALA A 32 -16.24 -0.77 -2.41
C ALA A 32 -17.51 0.02 -2.69
N ALA A 33 -17.51 0.86 -3.74
CA ALA A 33 -18.67 1.65 -4.17
C ALA A 33 -19.85 0.78 -4.63
N CYS A 34 -19.58 -0.40 -5.22
CA CYS A 34 -20.59 -1.38 -5.57
C CYS A 34 -21.18 -2.16 -4.37
N GLY A 35 -20.75 -1.87 -3.14
CA GLY A 35 -21.29 -2.48 -1.92
C GLY A 35 -20.55 -3.74 -1.44
N TYR A 36 -19.50 -4.19 -2.15
CA TYR A 36 -18.65 -5.32 -1.73
C TYR A 36 -17.54 -4.85 -0.78
N THR A 37 -17.92 -4.14 0.28
CA THR A 37 -16.99 -3.52 1.23
C THR A 37 -16.08 -4.55 1.92
N MET A 38 -16.60 -5.75 2.20
CA MET A 38 -15.82 -6.85 2.77
C MET A 38 -14.65 -7.25 1.86
N ALA A 39 -14.94 -7.52 0.59
CA ALA A 39 -13.93 -7.90 -0.40
C ALA A 39 -12.96 -6.74 -0.66
N ALA A 40 -13.45 -5.51 -0.75
CA ALA A 40 -12.61 -4.34 -0.96
C ALA A 40 -11.61 -4.12 0.18
N THR A 41 -12.04 -4.28 1.43
CA THR A 41 -11.18 -4.07 2.61
C THR A 41 -10.06 -5.11 2.66
N VAL A 42 -10.39 -6.38 2.41
CA VAL A 42 -9.39 -7.47 2.36
C VAL A 42 -8.41 -7.24 1.21
N LEU A 43 -8.90 -6.89 0.01
CA LEU A 43 -8.05 -6.60 -1.14
C LEU A 43 -7.12 -5.41 -0.88
N LEU A 44 -7.61 -4.36 -0.22
CA LEU A 44 -6.80 -3.20 0.16
C LEU A 44 -5.69 -3.58 1.15
N SER A 45 -6.03 -4.35 2.19
CA SER A 45 -5.06 -4.84 3.17
C SER A 45 -3.98 -5.70 2.53
N VAL A 46 -4.36 -6.65 1.67
CA VAL A 46 -3.41 -7.51 0.96
C VAL A 46 -2.53 -6.67 0.03
N THR A 47 -3.10 -5.70 -0.67
CA THR A 47 -2.35 -4.80 -1.56
C THR A 47 -1.32 -3.97 -0.77
N ALA A 48 -1.70 -3.43 0.38
CA ALA A 48 -0.82 -2.64 1.26
C ALA A 48 0.33 -3.48 1.85
N MET A 49 0.04 -4.72 2.29
CA MET A 49 1.08 -5.63 2.78
C MET A 49 2.02 -6.06 1.65
N SER A 50 1.48 -6.39 0.48
CA SER A 50 2.26 -6.83 -0.68
C SER A 50 3.18 -5.73 -1.18
N THR A 51 2.69 -4.48 -1.25
CA THR A 51 3.53 -3.33 -1.64
C THR A 51 4.63 -3.04 -0.62
N GLY A 52 4.36 -3.18 0.69
CA GLY A 52 5.38 -3.11 1.73
C GLY A 52 6.44 -4.23 1.61
N LEU A 53 6.02 -5.48 1.35
CA LEU A 53 6.91 -6.62 1.14
C LEU A 53 7.80 -6.45 -0.10
N ILE A 54 7.22 -6.01 -1.22
CA ILE A 54 7.94 -5.76 -2.47
C ILE A 54 9.05 -4.72 -2.23
N ARG A 55 8.80 -3.68 -1.43
CA ARG A 55 9.85 -2.70 -1.08
C ARG A 55 10.95 -3.27 -0.19
N LEU A 56 10.63 -4.16 0.75
CA LEU A 56 11.66 -4.86 1.53
C LEU A 56 12.57 -5.73 0.66
N VAL A 57 12.00 -6.42 -0.35
CA VAL A 57 12.75 -7.30 -1.26
C VAL A 57 13.59 -6.52 -2.26
N LEU A 58 13.06 -5.43 -2.82
CA LEU A 58 13.77 -4.65 -3.85
C LEU A 58 14.79 -3.64 -3.29
N ARG A 59 14.69 -3.23 -2.03
CA ARG A 59 15.66 -2.44 -1.22
C ARG A 59 16.45 -1.36 -2.00
N GLU A 60 17.58 -1.71 -2.63
CA GLU A 60 18.53 -0.83 -3.33
C GLU A 60 18.29 -0.74 -4.86
N LYS A 61 17.49 -1.64 -5.44
CA LYS A 61 17.12 -1.66 -6.87
C LYS A 61 15.69 -1.16 -7.11
N SER A 62 15.03 -0.60 -6.11
CA SER A 62 13.65 -0.15 -6.28
C SER A 62 13.62 1.01 -7.29
N PRO A 63 12.83 0.93 -8.37
CA PRO A 63 12.66 2.00 -9.37
C PRO A 63 11.83 3.17 -8.81
N TRP A 64 12.02 3.51 -7.54
CA TRP A 64 11.27 4.50 -6.77
C TRP A 64 12.21 5.59 -6.26
N LYS A 65 11.66 6.80 -6.12
CA LYS A 65 12.36 7.97 -5.57
C LYS A 65 12.92 7.65 -4.18
N VAL A 66 14.15 8.12 -3.90
CA VAL A 66 14.90 7.84 -2.66
C VAL A 66 14.15 8.35 -1.43
N ARG A 67 13.34 7.48 -0.82
CA ARG A 67 12.64 7.64 0.46
C ARG A 67 12.91 6.39 1.29
N SER A 68 13.04 6.54 2.61
CA SER A 68 13.41 5.45 3.53
C SER A 68 12.55 4.19 3.31
N VAL A 69 13.20 3.13 2.82
CA VAL A 69 12.58 1.82 2.51
C VAL A 69 11.91 1.22 3.75
N ALA A 70 12.55 1.38 4.92
CA ALA A 70 12.05 0.88 6.18
C ALA A 70 10.76 1.59 6.61
N PHE A 71 10.68 2.91 6.42
CA PHE A 71 9.50 3.69 6.79
C PHE A 71 8.28 3.28 5.96
N ASP A 72 8.43 3.17 4.64
CA ASP A 72 7.29 2.86 3.77
C ASP A 72 6.76 1.43 3.96
N SER A 73 7.68 0.48 4.15
CA SER A 73 7.31 -0.91 4.45
C SER A 73 6.60 -1.02 5.80
N PHE A 74 7.06 -0.27 6.82
CA PHE A 74 6.40 -0.21 8.13
C PHE A 74 4.98 0.33 8.01
N ILE A 75 4.78 1.44 7.28
CA ILE A 75 3.45 2.02 7.08
C ILE A 75 2.54 1.07 6.30
N GLY A 76 3.02 0.44 5.23
CA GLY A 76 2.23 -0.51 4.44
C GLY A 76 1.76 -1.73 5.24
N ILE A 77 2.65 -2.30 6.04
CA ILE A 77 2.33 -3.45 6.90
C ILE A 77 1.41 -3.04 8.05
N ALA A 78 1.70 -1.92 8.73
CA ALA A 78 0.88 -1.40 9.82
C ALA A 78 -0.54 -1.06 9.34
N LEU A 79 -0.68 -0.45 8.15
CA LEU A 79 -1.97 -0.14 7.55
C LEU A 79 -2.73 -1.40 7.19
N GLY A 80 -2.07 -2.39 6.56
CA GLY A 80 -2.71 -3.66 6.20
C GLY A 80 -3.22 -4.44 7.40
N ILE A 81 -2.40 -4.55 8.45
CA ILE A 81 -2.78 -5.20 9.72
C ILE A 81 -3.87 -4.40 10.44
N GLY A 82 -3.73 -3.08 10.52
CA GLY A 82 -4.71 -2.20 11.16
C GLY A 82 -6.09 -2.32 10.54
N LEU A 83 -6.19 -2.31 9.21
CA LEU A 83 -7.45 -2.53 8.49
C LEU A 83 -8.10 -3.88 8.81
N LEU A 84 -7.31 -4.96 8.88
CA LEU A 84 -7.84 -6.28 9.25
C LEU A 84 -8.34 -6.30 10.69
N ILE A 85 -7.57 -5.73 11.64
CA ILE A 85 -7.99 -5.64 13.04
C ILE A 85 -9.28 -4.83 13.18
N THR A 86 -9.36 -3.65 12.55
CA THR A 86 -10.56 -2.82 12.58
C THR A 86 -11.76 -3.56 12.00
N TYR A 87 -11.58 -4.23 10.86
CA TYR A 87 -12.64 -4.99 10.21
C TYR A 87 -13.13 -6.17 11.08
N PHE A 88 -12.22 -6.97 11.63
CA PHE A 88 -12.57 -8.03 12.57
C PHE A 88 -13.16 -7.51 13.87
N SER A 89 -12.77 -6.31 14.33
CA SER A 89 -13.37 -5.69 15.51
C SER A 89 -14.82 -5.32 15.23
N PHE A 90 -15.12 -4.70 14.08
CA PHE A 90 -16.50 -4.41 13.70
C PHE A 90 -17.33 -5.68 13.50
N PHE A 91 -16.82 -6.69 12.82
CA PHE A 91 -17.60 -7.89 12.53
C PHE A 91 -17.71 -8.84 13.75
N GLY A 92 -16.62 -9.04 14.48
CA GLY A 92 -16.55 -9.94 15.64
C GLY A 92 -17.12 -9.36 16.93
N LEU A 93 -16.91 -8.07 17.21
CA LEU A 93 -17.42 -7.41 18.42
C LEU A 93 -18.91 -7.01 18.27
N PHE A 94 -19.33 -6.58 17.07
CA PHE A 94 -20.73 -6.21 16.84
C PHE A 94 -21.64 -7.44 16.71
N SER A 95 -21.16 -8.54 16.11
CA SER A 95 -21.90 -9.81 16.08
C SER A 95 -22.09 -10.42 17.48
N SER A 96 -21.13 -10.24 18.39
CA SER A 96 -21.24 -10.73 19.78
C SER A 96 -22.11 -9.84 20.67
N SER A 97 -22.27 -8.56 20.33
CA SER A 97 -23.08 -7.59 21.09
C SER A 97 -24.56 -7.53 20.67
N PHE A 98 -24.93 -8.05 19.49
CA PHE A 98 -26.30 -8.02 18.96
C PHE A 98 -27.07 -9.35 19.12
N LEU A 99 -26.38 -10.44 19.48
CA LEU A 99 -26.99 -11.77 19.70
C LEU A 99 -27.30 -12.07 21.18
N HIS A 100 -27.39 -11.06 22.04
CA HIS A 100 -27.66 -11.23 23.47
C HIS A 100 -28.77 -10.32 23.99
#